data_AF-A0A0P0VNI4-F1
#
_entry.id   AF-A0A0P0VNI4-F1
#
_cell.length_a   1.000
_cell.length_b   1.000
_cell.length_c   1.000
_cell.angle_alpha   90.00
_cell.angle_beta   90.00
_cell.angle_gamma   90.00
#
_symmetry.space_group_name_H-M   'P 1'
#
loop_
_entity.id
_entity.type
_entity.pdbx_description
1 polymer ?
#
loop_
_entity_poly.entity_id
_entity_poly.type
_entity_poly.pdbx_seq_one_letter_code
_entity_poly.pdbx_strand_id
1 'polypeptide(L)' 'MDGLPAELCIKIFHLLDHQSLASAPQVCRKWNTLTSDDELWRRLFKDRWGADAAAFYAPEGSRSWKDVFIVQDRCDRYGL' A
#
# COMPACT_ATOMS: atom_id res chain seq x y z
N MET A 1 10.95 -2.34 -17.73
CA MET A 1 10.81 -3.09 -16.44
C MET A 1 10.70 -4.59 -16.68
N ASP A 2 10.93 -5.06 -17.91
CA ASP A 2 10.56 -6.40 -18.36
C ASP A 2 11.58 -7.48 -18.02
N GLY A 3 12.78 -7.10 -17.57
CA GLY A 3 13.83 -8.03 -17.14
C GLY A 3 14.02 -8.18 -15.63
N LEU A 4 13.36 -7.36 -14.79
CA LEU A 4 13.53 -7.48 -13.33
C LEU A 4 12.59 -8.55 -12.74
N PRO A 5 13.12 -9.44 -11.87
CA PRO A 5 12.32 -10.34 -11.05
C PRO A 5 11.26 -9.59 -10.25
N ALA A 6 10.08 -10.20 -10.12
CA ALA A 6 8.95 -9.61 -9.38
C ALA A 6 9.34 -9.22 -7.94
N GLU A 7 10.17 -10.01 -7.28
CA GLU A 7 10.65 -9.75 -5.92
C GLU A 7 11.46 -8.46 -5.81
N LEU A 8 12.30 -8.15 -6.81
CA LEU A 8 13.06 -6.90 -6.82
C LEU A 8 12.12 -5.71 -7.04
N CYS A 9 11.12 -5.86 -7.92
CA CYS A 9 10.11 -4.82 -8.10
C CYS A 9 9.34 -4.56 -6.80
N ILE A 10 8.93 -5.61 -6.06
CA ILE A 10 8.28 -5.47 -4.74
C ILE A 10 9.18 -4.72 -3.76
N LYS A 11 10.47 -5.07 -3.68
CA LYS A 11 11.43 -4.33 -2.83
C LYS A 11 11.54 -2.85 -3.21
N ILE A 12 11.48 -2.52 -4.49
CA ILE A 12 11.44 -1.12 -4.95
C ILE A 12 10.14 -0.45 -4.53
N PHE A 13 8.98 -1.11 -4.72
CA PHE A 13 7.70 -0.58 -4.28
C PHE A 13 7.66 -0.33 -2.77
N HIS A 14 8.29 -1.20 -1.98
CA HIS A 14 8.44 -1.00 -0.54
C HIS A 14 9.27 0.23 -0.13
N LEU A 15 9.98 0.87 -1.06
CA LEU A 15 10.73 2.11 -0.85
C LEU A 15 9.95 3.35 -1.32
N LEU A 16 8.81 3.17 -1.98
CA LEU A 16 7.98 4.26 -2.47
C LEU A 16 7.04 4.78 -1.39
N ASP A 17 6.75 6.07 -1.44
CA ASP A 17 5.72 6.70 -0.64
C ASP A 17 4.31 6.36 -1.20
N HIS A 18 3.27 6.67 -0.42
CA HIS A 18 1.90 6.30 -0.77
C HIS A 18 1.39 6.96 -2.05
N GLN A 19 1.85 8.16 -2.40
CA GLN A 19 1.41 8.82 -3.63
C GLN A 19 1.97 8.11 -4.86
N SER A 20 3.26 7.80 -4.84
CA SER A 20 3.90 7.01 -5.89
C SER A 20 3.28 5.62 -6.01
N LEU A 21 2.91 5.01 -4.87
CA LEU A 21 2.29 3.69 -4.87
C LEU A 21 0.84 3.68 -5.35
N ALA A 22 0.09 4.75 -5.09
CA ALA A 22 -1.28 4.90 -5.62
C ALA A 22 -1.30 5.10 -7.14
N SER A 23 -0.24 5.69 -7.70
CA SER A 23 -0.11 5.96 -9.14
C SER A 23 0.54 4.80 -9.91
N ALA A 24 1.38 3.99 -9.27
CA ALA A 24 2.03 2.81 -9.86
C ALA A 24 1.09 1.80 -10.56
N PRO A 25 -0.11 1.46 -10.04
CA PRO A 25 -1.06 0.58 -10.74
C PRO A 25 -1.48 1.08 -12.13
N GLN A 26 -1.42 2.40 -12.37
CA GLN A 26 -1.83 3.01 -13.63
C GLN A 26 -0.75 2.92 -14.72
N VAL A 27 0.47 2.49 -14.37
CA VAL A 27 1.60 2.43 -15.31
C VAL A 27 1.54 1.21 -16.22
N CYS A 28 1.30 0.02 -15.65
CA CYS A 28 1.13 -1.22 -16.41
C CYS A 28 0.46 -2.33 -15.58
N ARG A 29 -0.02 -3.39 -16.25
CA ARG A 29 -0.65 -4.54 -15.57
C ARG A 29 0.27 -5.20 -14.54
N LYS A 30 1.56 -5.35 -14.84
CA LYS A 30 2.55 -5.93 -13.91
C LYS A 30 2.63 -5.12 -12.63
N TRP A 31 2.69 -3.79 -12.73
CA TRP A 31 2.73 -2.91 -11.56
C TRP A 31 1.41 -2.93 -10.78
N ASN A 32 0.27 -3.02 -11.47
CA ASN A 32 -1.03 -3.19 -10.80
C ASN A 32 -1.08 -4.47 -9.96
N THR A 33 -0.55 -5.58 -10.48
CA THR A 33 -0.46 -6.83 -9.70
C THR A 33 0.46 -6.68 -8.50
N LEU A 34 1.65 -6.09 -8.67
CA LEU A 34 2.64 -5.95 -7.59
C LEU A 34 2.19 -4.97 -6.50
N THR A 35 1.47 -3.92 -6.87
CA THR A 35 0.91 -2.93 -5.94
C THR A 35 -0.41 -3.37 -5.31
N SER A 36 -0.91 -4.56 -5.67
CA SER A 36 -2.03 -5.20 -4.95
C SER A 36 -1.56 -6.08 -3.80
N ASP A 37 -0.25 -6.13 -3.53
CA ASP A 37 0.32 -6.85 -2.40
C ASP A 37 -0.08 -6.21 -1.06
N ASP A 38 -0.76 -6.98 -0.23
CA ASP A 38 -1.38 -6.49 1.01
C ASP A 38 -0.33 -6.16 2.09
N GLU A 39 0.77 -6.91 2.12
CA GLU A 39 1.88 -6.70 3.06
C GLU A 39 2.57 -5.36 2.80
N LEU A 40 2.60 -4.96 1.54
CA LEU A 40 3.16 -3.69 1.11
C LEU A 40 2.34 -2.50 1.63
N TRP A 41 1.02 -2.56 1.56
CA TRP A 41 0.13 -1.56 2.15
C TRP A 41 0.17 -1.57 3.68
N ARG A 42 0.25 -2.76 4.31
CA ARG A 42 0.40 -2.88 5.76
C ARG A 42 1.64 -2.17 6.26
N ARG A 43 2.78 -2.39 5.60
CA ARG A 43 4.04 -1.75 5.97
C ARG A 43 3.97 -0.24 5.78
N LEU A 44 3.41 0.24 4.68
CA LEU A 44 3.17 1.67 4.43
C LEU A 44 2.28 2.30 5.51
N PHE A 45 1.22 1.60 5.92
CA PHE A 45 0.35 2.05 6.99
C PHE A 45 1.12 2.20 8.31
N LYS A 46 1.93 1.19 8.67
CA LYS A 46 2.78 1.21 9.86
C LYS A 46 3.80 2.33 9.84
N ASP A 47 4.39 2.60 8.68
CA ASP A 47 5.39 3.66 8.53
C ASP A 47 4.76 5.05 8.72
N ARG A 48 3.52 5.24 8.24
CA ARG A 48 2.83 6.53 8.29
C ARG A 48 2.10 6.83 9.59
N TRP A 49 1.35 5.86 10.15
CA TRP A 49 0.54 6.05 11.37
C TRP A 49 1.08 5.30 12.59
N GLY A 50 2.11 4.48 12.42
CA GLY A 50 2.71 3.69 13.50
C GLY A 50 2.14 2.27 13.63
N ALA A 51 2.87 1.44 14.37
CA ALA A 51 2.51 0.03 14.59
C ALA A 51 1.23 -0.14 15.42
N ASP A 52 0.98 0.75 16.37
CA ASP A 52 -0.21 0.71 17.23
C ASP A 52 -1.49 1.01 16.44
N ALA A 53 -1.46 2.05 15.60
CA ALA A 53 -2.56 2.34 14.68
C ALA A 53 -2.81 1.16 13.74
N ALA A 54 -1.75 0.55 13.19
CA ALA A 54 -1.91 -0.63 12.35
C ALA A 54 -2.56 -1.80 13.12
N ALA A 55 -2.21 -2.03 14.39
CA ALA A 55 -2.87 -3.07 15.17
C ALA A 55 -4.37 -2.78 15.37
N PHE A 56 -4.73 -1.51 15.56
CA PHE A 56 -6.12 -1.08 15.73
C PHE A 56 -6.95 -1.17 14.44
N TYR A 57 -6.37 -0.73 13.31
CA TYR A 57 -7.04 -0.71 12.00
C TYR A 57 -6.82 -1.98 11.18
N ALA A 58 -6.28 -3.04 11.79
CA ALA A 58 -6.04 -4.30 11.11
C ALA A 58 -7.34 -4.78 10.42
N PRO A 59 -7.32 -5.03 9.10
CA PRO A 59 -8.52 -5.41 8.38
C PRO A 59 -9.04 -6.76 8.90
N GLU A 60 -10.31 -6.79 9.27
CA GLU A 60 -11.01 -8.03 9.63
C GLU A 60 -11.83 -8.53 8.44
N GLY A 61 -11.77 -9.84 8.16
CA GLY A 61 -12.50 -10.47 7.06
C GLY A 61 -11.85 -10.27 5.68
N SER A 62 -12.60 -9.75 4.72
CA SER A 62 -12.20 -9.64 3.30
C SER A 62 -11.60 -8.29 2.91
N ARG A 63 -11.39 -7.38 3.86
CA ARG A 63 -10.78 -6.07 3.58
C ARG A 63 -9.28 -6.22 3.41
N SER A 64 -8.73 -5.47 2.46
CA SER A 64 -7.30 -5.39 2.24
C SER A 64 -6.71 -4.23 3.05
N TRP A 65 -5.42 -4.30 3.38
CA TRP A 65 -4.66 -3.16 3.92
C TRP A 65 -4.70 -1.97 2.99
N LYS A 66 -4.80 -2.19 1.67
CA LYS A 66 -5.01 -1.13 0.69
C LYS A 66 -6.31 -0.36 0.95
N ASP A 67 -7.41 -1.05 1.20
CA ASP A 67 -8.70 -0.42 1.49
C ASP A 67 -8.63 0.39 2.79
N VAL A 68 -8.05 -0.20 3.84
CA VAL A 68 -7.84 0.48 5.13
C VAL A 68 -7.00 1.74 4.95
N PHE A 69 -5.90 1.65 4.20
CA PHE A 69 -5.02 2.78 3.92
C PHE A 69 -5.77 3.90 3.20
N ILE A 70 -6.55 3.59 2.16
CA ILE A 70 -7.30 4.59 1.39
C ILE A 70 -8.35 5.29 2.26
N VAL A 71 -9.06 4.53 3.10
CA VAL A 71 -10.06 5.08 4.02
C VAL A 71 -9.38 6.00 5.03
N GLN A 72 -8.29 5.55 5.65
CA GLN A 72 -7.57 6.34 6.64
C GLN A 72 -6.91 7.59 6.04
N ASP A 73 -6.28 7.50 4.87
CA ASP A 73 -5.71 8.66 4.16
C ASP A 73 -6.78 9.69 3.79
N ARG A 74 -8.01 9.24 3.46
CA ARG A 74 -9.13 10.15 3.25
C ARG A 74 -9.57 10.82 4.55
N CYS A 75 -9.75 10.07 5.63
CA CYS A 75 -10.09 10.65 6.93
C CYS A 75 -9.03 11.66 7.40
N ASP A 76 -7.75 11.34 7.26
CA ASP A 76 -6.62 12.20 7.63
C ASP A 76 -6.59 13.51 6.82
N ARG A 77 -6.84 13.44 5.50
CA ARG A 77 -6.85 14.63 4.63
C ARG A 77 -8.09 15.51 4.80
N TYR A 78 -9.25 14.91 5.07
CA TYR A 78 -10.52 15.63 5.09
C TYR A 78 -11.07 15.89 6.51
N GLY A 79 -10.46 15.34 7.56
CA GLY A 79 -10.77 15.62 8.96
C GLY A 79 -12.21 15.30 9.36
N LEU A 80 -12.74 14.16 8.88
CA LEU A 80 -14.10 13.69 9.19
C LEU A 80 -14.19 13.04 10.58
#